data_AF-A0A839JL97-F1
#
_entry.id   AF-A0A839JL97-F1
#
_cell.length_a   1.000
_cell.length_b   1.000
_cell.length_c   1.000
_cell.angle_alpha   90.00
_cell.angle_beta   90.00
_cell.angle_gamma   90.00
#
_symmetry.space_group_name_H-M   'P 1'
#
loop_
_entity.id
_entity.type
_entity.pdbx_description
1 polymer ?
#
loop_
_entity_poly.entity_id
_entity_poly.type
_entity_poly.pdbx_seq_one_letter_code
_entity_poly.pdbx_strand_id
1 'polypeptide(L)'
;MPPSDDRRFARYTKDLVRGLEMIRTYPQGVTIFGSARFHNRHKYYQAAYELGAKLAQHGHTVTTGGGPGVMEAANRGAFENHGQSIGLNIKLATEQDLNPWTTDSMEFHYFFARKVMLTYSSKMFVFFPGGFGTMDEFTEVLELIHAGKMPISPVILFGSEFWGGLDEWFSGIMSEWHLIETGMEDEMNEMAHVKAADYGMINKARDLHTLTDDIDEIVKIADQTDPRDVQDVINQAIACQLFNQCD
;
A
#
# COMPACT_ATOMS: atom_id res chain seq x y z
N MET A 1 33.96 -7.12 -13.31
CA MET A 1 33.80 -5.65 -13.21
C MET A 1 32.33 -5.39 -12.91
N PRO A 2 31.96 -4.63 -11.87
CA PRO A 2 30.57 -4.21 -11.69
C PRO A 2 30.10 -3.52 -12.99
N PRO A 3 28.81 -3.63 -13.36
CA PRO A 3 28.31 -2.88 -14.50
C PRO A 3 28.62 -1.39 -14.29
N SER A 4 29.03 -0.69 -15.35
CA SER A 4 29.11 0.78 -15.32
C SER A 4 27.81 1.35 -14.75
N ASP A 5 27.88 2.46 -14.04
CA ASP A 5 26.70 3.05 -13.38
C ASP A 5 25.55 3.27 -14.39
N ASP A 6 25.87 3.61 -15.65
CA ASP A 6 24.90 3.70 -16.76
C ASP A 6 24.10 2.42 -16.99
N ARG A 7 24.75 1.25 -16.89
CA ARG A 7 24.10 -0.06 -17.07
C ARG A 7 23.23 -0.47 -15.89
N ARG A 8 23.49 0.08 -14.70
CA ARG A 8 22.60 -0.09 -13.54
C ARG A 8 21.41 0.85 -13.65
N PHE A 9 21.68 2.12 -13.99
CA PHE A 9 20.66 3.13 -14.22
C PHE A 9 19.65 2.69 -15.28
N ALA A 10 20.10 2.18 -16.43
CA ALA A 10 19.21 1.66 -17.46
C ALA A 10 18.29 0.52 -16.97
N ARG A 11 18.72 -0.30 -16.01
CA ARG A 11 17.86 -1.35 -15.43
C ARG A 11 16.86 -0.78 -14.43
N TYR A 12 17.25 0.21 -13.63
CA TYR A 12 16.33 0.94 -12.76
C TYR A 12 15.18 1.54 -13.58
N THR A 13 15.52 2.26 -14.64
CA THR A 13 14.55 2.86 -15.55
C THR A 13 13.67 1.79 -16.20
N LYS A 14 14.23 0.65 -16.59
CA LYS A 14 13.45 -0.44 -17.20
C LYS A 14 12.35 -0.98 -16.26
N ASP A 15 12.67 -1.23 -14.99
CA ASP A 15 11.69 -1.70 -14.00
C ASP A 15 10.59 -0.64 -13.78
N LEU A 16 10.97 0.64 -13.69
CA LEU A 16 10.01 1.73 -13.54
C LEU A 16 9.09 1.87 -14.76
N VAL A 17 9.65 1.92 -15.97
CA VAL A 17 8.89 2.09 -17.21
C VAL A 17 7.91 0.94 -17.42
N ARG A 18 8.39 -0.31 -17.31
CA ARG A 18 7.53 -1.49 -17.49
C ARG A 18 6.47 -1.61 -16.40
N GLY A 19 6.83 -1.26 -15.16
CA GLY A 19 5.89 -1.22 -14.05
C GLY A 19 4.77 -0.21 -14.31
N LEU A 20 5.13 1.00 -14.73
CA LEU A 20 4.18 2.06 -15.09
C LEU A 20 3.28 1.67 -16.28
N GLU A 21 3.85 1.08 -17.33
CA GLU A 21 3.10 0.56 -18.47
C GLU A 21 2.06 -0.47 -18.02
N MET A 22 2.43 -1.39 -17.12
CA MET A 22 1.53 -2.41 -16.60
C MET A 22 0.40 -1.80 -15.76
N ILE A 23 0.71 -1.01 -14.72
CA ILE A 23 -0.32 -0.53 -13.78
C ILE A 23 -1.31 0.45 -14.45
N ARG A 24 -0.94 1.09 -15.57
CA ARG A 24 -1.84 1.94 -16.37
C ARG A 24 -2.90 1.17 -17.16
N THR A 25 -2.74 -0.13 -17.33
CA THR A 25 -3.74 -0.96 -18.02
C THR A 25 -4.92 -1.34 -17.13
N TYR A 26 -4.82 -1.06 -15.83
CA TYR A 26 -5.84 -1.39 -14.83
C TYR A 26 -6.27 -0.12 -14.07
N PRO A 27 -7.54 -0.01 -13.65
CA PRO A 27 -7.95 1.03 -12.71
C PRO A 27 -7.26 0.81 -11.36
N GLN A 28 -7.09 1.90 -10.59
CA GLN A 28 -6.60 1.78 -9.22
C GLN A 28 -7.51 0.86 -8.40
N GLY A 29 -6.89 -0.09 -7.71
CA GLY A 29 -7.56 -1.11 -6.93
C GLY A 29 -7.18 -1.10 -5.46
N VAL A 30 -7.33 -2.25 -4.82
CA VAL A 30 -6.91 -2.46 -3.44
C VAL A 30 -5.60 -3.24 -3.44
N THR A 31 -4.54 -2.64 -2.88
CA THR A 31 -3.28 -3.36 -2.65
C THR A 31 -3.32 -4.05 -1.29
N ILE A 32 -3.13 -5.37 -1.28
CA ILE A 32 -3.18 -6.21 -0.08
C ILE A 32 -1.78 -6.72 0.27
N PHE A 33 -1.38 -6.48 1.52
CA PHE A 33 -0.12 -6.92 2.09
C PHE A 33 -0.35 -7.89 3.26
N GLY A 34 0.63 -8.73 3.52
CA GLY A 34 0.62 -9.61 4.68
C GLY A 34 1.71 -10.68 4.65
N SER A 35 1.68 -11.57 5.63
CA SER A 35 2.66 -12.64 5.79
C SER A 35 2.72 -13.58 4.58
N ALA A 36 3.94 -13.81 4.07
CA ALA A 36 4.23 -14.86 3.10
C ALA A 36 4.25 -16.29 3.70
N ARG A 37 4.08 -16.42 5.02
CA ARG A 37 4.30 -17.67 5.77
C ARG A 37 3.02 -18.36 6.22
N PHE A 38 1.87 -17.69 6.14
CA PHE A 38 0.59 -18.29 6.53
C PHE A 38 0.15 -19.31 5.48
N HIS A 39 -0.04 -20.56 5.88
CA HIS A 39 -0.57 -21.59 4.99
C HIS A 39 -2.10 -21.48 4.88
N ASN A 40 -2.67 -22.22 3.93
CA ASN A 40 -4.10 -22.16 3.60
C ASN A 40 -5.09 -22.45 4.73
N ARG A 41 -4.68 -23.06 5.85
CA ARG A 41 -5.57 -23.30 7.01
C ARG A 41 -5.49 -22.19 8.07
N HIS A 42 -4.58 -21.23 7.90
CA HIS A 42 -4.46 -20.11 8.82
C HIS A 42 -5.65 -19.16 8.66
N LYS A 43 -6.18 -18.62 9.76
CA LYS A 43 -7.37 -17.74 9.72
C LYS A 43 -7.18 -16.51 8.83
N TYR A 44 -6.01 -15.87 8.88
CA TYR A 44 -5.69 -14.72 8.02
C TYR A 44 -5.51 -15.08 6.55
N TYR A 45 -5.14 -16.31 6.22
CA TYR A 45 -5.17 -16.75 4.82
C TYR A 45 -6.62 -16.82 4.33
N GLN A 46 -7.51 -17.45 5.10
CA GLN A 46 -8.93 -17.57 4.74
C GLN A 46 -9.61 -16.21 4.62
N ALA A 47 -9.35 -15.29 5.56
CA ALA A 47 -9.87 -13.93 5.51
C ALA A 47 -9.34 -13.14 4.30
N ALA A 48 -8.06 -13.26 3.96
CA ALA A 48 -7.50 -12.62 2.77
C ALA A 48 -8.10 -13.17 1.47
N TYR A 49 -8.36 -14.48 1.40
CA TYR A 49 -9.08 -15.10 0.29
C TYR A 49 -10.51 -14.56 0.17
N GLU A 50 -11.24 -14.50 1.28
CA GLU A 50 -12.62 -13.97 1.29
C GLU A 50 -12.66 -12.50 0.88
N LEU A 51 -11.75 -11.68 1.41
CA LEU A 51 -11.63 -10.27 1.01
C LEU A 51 -11.33 -10.14 -0.49
N GLY A 52 -10.35 -10.89 -1.01
CA GLY A 52 -10.02 -10.88 -2.44
C GLY A 52 -11.22 -11.26 -3.32
N ALA A 53 -12.00 -12.25 -2.89
CA ALA A 53 -13.23 -12.67 -3.58
C ALA A 53 -14.30 -11.56 -3.61
N LYS A 54 -14.58 -10.92 -2.47
CA LYS A 54 -15.59 -9.86 -2.38
C LYS A 54 -15.17 -8.61 -3.16
N LEU A 55 -13.90 -8.21 -3.07
CA LEU A 55 -13.37 -7.09 -3.85
C LEU A 55 -13.52 -7.32 -5.36
N ALA A 56 -13.21 -8.53 -5.84
CA ALA A 56 -13.42 -8.90 -7.23
C ALA A 56 -14.90 -8.85 -7.65
N GLN A 57 -15.81 -9.34 -6.81
CA GLN A 57 -17.26 -9.28 -7.07
C GLN A 57 -17.78 -7.84 -7.14
N HIS A 58 -17.13 -6.90 -6.44
CA HIS A 58 -17.41 -5.47 -6.47
C HIS A 58 -16.66 -4.73 -7.60
N GLY A 59 -15.91 -5.46 -8.44
CA GLY A 59 -15.21 -4.89 -9.59
C GLY A 59 -13.90 -4.18 -9.25
N HIS A 60 -13.36 -4.35 -8.04
CA HIS A 60 -12.07 -3.77 -7.67
C HIS A 60 -10.91 -4.67 -8.11
N THR A 61 -9.89 -4.07 -8.72
CA THR A 61 -8.60 -4.74 -8.96
C THR A 61 -7.97 -5.12 -7.62
N VAL A 62 -7.48 -6.35 -7.50
CA VAL A 62 -6.73 -6.81 -6.33
C VAL A 62 -5.26 -6.91 -6.71
N THR A 63 -4.43 -6.08 -6.08
CA THR A 63 -2.97 -6.08 -6.30
C THR A 63 -2.26 -6.63 -5.08
N THR A 64 -1.25 -7.47 -5.28
CA THR A 64 -0.40 -7.96 -4.20
C THR A 64 1.06 -8.00 -4.62
N GLY A 65 1.94 -8.32 -3.67
CA GLY A 65 3.34 -8.62 -3.94
C GLY A 65 3.60 -9.93 -4.68
N GLY A 66 2.58 -10.70 -5.08
CA GLY A 66 2.67 -11.89 -5.92
C GLY A 66 3.25 -13.15 -5.25
N GLY A 67 3.60 -13.10 -3.97
CA GLY A 67 4.16 -14.24 -3.24
C GLY A 67 3.14 -15.23 -2.67
N PRO A 68 3.60 -16.20 -1.87
CA PRO A 68 2.74 -17.12 -1.13
C PRO A 68 2.02 -16.44 0.05
N GLY A 69 1.23 -17.21 0.79
CA GLY A 69 0.59 -16.77 2.02
C GLY A 69 -0.58 -15.82 1.78
N VAL A 70 -0.61 -14.69 2.49
CA VAL A 70 -1.71 -13.71 2.37
C VAL A 70 -1.83 -13.17 0.93
N MET A 71 -0.70 -12.91 0.28
CA MET A 71 -0.66 -12.44 -1.10
C MET A 71 -1.32 -13.45 -2.04
N GLU A 72 -0.94 -14.72 -1.94
CA GLU A 72 -1.57 -15.81 -2.70
C GLU A 72 -3.06 -15.92 -2.41
N ALA A 73 -3.46 -15.86 -1.13
CA ALA A 73 -4.86 -15.98 -0.74
C ALA A 73 -5.72 -14.89 -1.39
N ALA A 74 -5.29 -13.63 -1.28
CA ALA A 74 -5.98 -12.49 -1.88
C ALA A 74 -6.06 -12.60 -3.41
N ASN A 75 -4.93 -12.92 -4.07
CA ASN A 75 -4.90 -13.15 -5.52
C ASN A 75 -5.85 -14.28 -5.92
N ARG A 76 -5.85 -15.38 -5.18
CA ARG A 76 -6.70 -16.54 -5.42
C ARG A 76 -8.18 -16.21 -5.29
N GLY A 77 -8.57 -15.51 -4.22
CA GLY A 77 -9.93 -15.06 -4.03
C GLY A 77 -10.43 -14.23 -5.21
N ALA A 78 -9.60 -13.27 -5.65
CA ALA A 78 -9.95 -12.43 -6.79
C ALA A 78 -10.03 -13.21 -8.12
N PHE A 79 -9.03 -14.05 -8.39
CA PHE A 79 -8.92 -14.83 -9.62
C PHE A 79 -10.06 -15.84 -9.79
N GLU A 80 -10.37 -16.62 -8.75
CA GLU A 80 -11.44 -17.63 -8.78
C GLU A 80 -12.83 -16.97 -8.90
N ASN A 81 -12.95 -15.67 -8.59
CA ASN A 81 -14.16 -14.87 -8.78
C ASN A 81 -14.11 -13.97 -10.03
N HIS A 82 -13.26 -14.29 -11.00
CA HIS A 82 -13.14 -13.61 -12.30
C HIS A 82 -12.79 -12.12 -12.22
N GLY A 83 -12.18 -11.67 -11.12
CA GLY A 83 -11.67 -10.32 -10.95
C GLY A 83 -10.26 -10.13 -11.52
N GLN A 84 -9.83 -8.88 -11.60
CA GLN A 84 -8.45 -8.54 -11.95
C GLN A 84 -7.54 -8.81 -10.74
N SER A 85 -6.58 -9.73 -10.91
CA SER A 85 -5.68 -10.19 -9.86
C SER A 85 -4.23 -9.95 -10.27
N ILE A 86 -3.60 -8.92 -9.73
CA ILE A 86 -2.28 -8.44 -10.15
C ILE A 86 -1.21 -8.88 -9.15
N GLY A 87 -0.12 -9.46 -9.67
CA GLY A 87 1.06 -9.85 -8.88
C GLY A 87 2.30 -9.07 -9.26
N LEU A 88 2.74 -8.16 -8.39
CA LEU A 88 3.99 -7.41 -8.56
C LEU A 88 5.08 -8.10 -7.72
N ASN A 89 5.78 -9.08 -8.29
CA ASN A 89 6.75 -9.92 -7.59
C ASN A 89 8.16 -9.30 -7.58
N ILE A 90 9.05 -9.78 -6.71
CA ILE A 90 10.45 -9.34 -6.62
C ILE A 90 11.39 -10.53 -6.74
N LYS A 91 12.46 -10.36 -7.50
CA LYS A 91 13.51 -11.36 -7.62
C LYS A 91 14.39 -11.38 -6.36
N LEU A 92 14.31 -12.46 -5.59
CA LEU A 92 15.13 -12.70 -4.40
C LEU A 92 16.17 -13.79 -4.63
N ALA A 93 17.23 -13.80 -3.79
CA ALA A 93 18.29 -14.82 -3.86
C ALA A 93 17.81 -16.21 -3.43
N THR A 94 16.74 -16.27 -2.62
CA THR A 94 15.99 -17.47 -2.28
C THR A 94 14.59 -17.31 -2.87
N GLU A 95 14.14 -18.27 -3.69
CA GLU A 95 12.91 -18.18 -4.49
C GLU A 95 11.69 -17.71 -3.67
N GLN A 96 11.10 -16.59 -4.09
CA GLN A 96 9.69 -16.27 -3.83
C GLN A 96 8.99 -16.43 -5.18
N ASP A 97 8.51 -17.64 -5.46
CA ASP A 97 7.80 -17.92 -6.70
C ASP A 97 6.54 -17.06 -6.78
N LEU A 98 6.25 -16.60 -7.99
CA LEU A 98 4.97 -15.98 -8.30
C LEU A 98 3.86 -17.01 -8.05
N ASN A 99 2.84 -16.64 -7.27
CA ASN A 99 1.70 -17.51 -7.07
C ASN A 99 0.89 -17.69 -8.38
N PRO A 100 0.22 -18.83 -8.59
CA PRO A 100 -0.43 -19.16 -9.86
C PRO A 100 -1.78 -18.44 -10.07
N TRP A 101 -2.18 -17.54 -9.17
CA TRP A 101 -3.52 -16.96 -9.14
C TRP A 101 -3.56 -15.51 -9.59
N THR A 102 -2.67 -15.14 -10.51
CA THR A 102 -2.58 -13.80 -11.07
C THR A 102 -3.14 -13.81 -12.49
N THR A 103 -3.97 -12.82 -12.82
CA THR A 103 -4.41 -12.56 -14.21
C THR A 103 -3.31 -11.87 -15.00
N ASP A 104 -2.48 -11.07 -14.32
CA ASP A 104 -1.29 -10.44 -14.88
C ASP A 104 -0.23 -10.24 -13.79
N SER A 105 1.04 -10.21 -14.18
CA SER A 105 2.14 -10.11 -13.24
C SER A 105 3.39 -9.47 -13.84
N MET A 106 4.21 -8.91 -12.96
CA MET A 106 5.53 -8.43 -13.31
C MET A 106 6.53 -8.79 -12.21
N GLU A 107 7.68 -9.33 -12.60
CA GLU A 107 8.82 -9.53 -11.71
C GLU A 107 9.76 -8.32 -11.79
N PHE A 108 10.01 -7.71 -10.65
CA PHE A 108 10.95 -6.61 -10.46
C PHE A 108 12.32 -7.16 -10.05
N HIS A 109 13.38 -6.43 -10.43
CA HIS A 109 14.74 -6.64 -9.93
C HIS A 109 15.03 -5.75 -8.72
N TYR A 110 14.38 -4.60 -8.63
CA TYR A 110 14.66 -3.60 -7.61
C TYR A 110 13.44 -3.30 -6.74
N PHE A 111 13.64 -3.34 -5.42
CA PHE A 111 12.60 -3.10 -4.43
C PHE A 111 11.90 -1.76 -4.62
N PHE A 112 12.65 -0.67 -4.76
CA PHE A 112 12.04 0.67 -4.85
C PHE A 112 11.06 0.79 -6.02
N ALA A 113 11.39 0.19 -7.18
CA ALA A 113 10.52 0.27 -8.35
C ALA A 113 9.22 -0.50 -8.12
N ARG A 114 9.31 -1.67 -7.49
CA ARG A 114 8.15 -2.48 -7.09
C ARG A 114 7.25 -1.72 -6.11
N LYS A 115 7.84 -1.10 -5.08
CA LYS A 115 7.10 -0.34 -4.08
C LYS A 115 6.31 0.81 -4.70
N VAL A 116 6.94 1.58 -5.59
CA VAL A 116 6.24 2.63 -6.35
C VAL A 116 5.02 2.07 -7.08
N MET A 117 5.15 0.91 -7.74
CA MET A 117 4.02 0.32 -8.46
C MET A 117 2.92 -0.22 -7.54
N LEU A 118 3.27 -0.85 -6.42
CA LEU A 118 2.32 -1.33 -5.42
C LEU A 118 1.51 -0.17 -4.80
N THR A 119 2.17 0.97 -4.58
CA THR A 119 1.54 2.18 -4.05
C THR A 119 0.67 2.86 -5.10
N TYR A 120 1.18 3.09 -6.32
CA TYR A 120 0.45 3.87 -7.33
C TYR A 120 -0.65 3.08 -8.04
N SER A 121 -0.63 1.75 -8.02
CA SER A 121 -1.77 0.94 -8.46
C SER A 121 -2.95 0.96 -7.49
N SER A 122 -2.80 1.60 -6.32
CA SER A 122 -3.73 1.47 -5.21
C SER A 122 -4.52 2.74 -4.97
N LYS A 123 -5.83 2.59 -4.76
CA LYS A 123 -6.67 3.63 -4.13
C LYS A 123 -6.83 3.41 -2.62
N MET A 124 -6.51 2.21 -2.14
CA MET A 124 -6.73 1.77 -0.76
C MET A 124 -5.82 0.61 -0.40
N PHE A 125 -5.27 0.62 0.82
CA PHE A 125 -4.34 -0.39 1.28
C PHE A 125 -4.94 -1.25 2.38
N VAL A 126 -4.70 -2.56 2.35
CA VAL A 126 -5.08 -3.48 3.43
C VAL A 126 -3.88 -4.28 3.89
N PHE A 127 -3.54 -4.15 5.17
CA PHE A 127 -2.41 -4.81 5.80
C PHE A 127 -2.91 -5.89 6.76
N PHE A 128 -2.77 -7.14 6.34
CA PHE A 128 -2.94 -8.31 7.22
C PHE A 128 -1.68 -8.52 8.06
N PRO A 129 -1.73 -9.36 9.10
CA PRO A 129 -0.57 -9.64 9.93
C PRO A 129 0.61 -10.17 9.12
N GLY A 130 1.78 -9.62 9.41
CA GLY A 130 2.96 -9.77 8.57
C GLY A 130 4.26 -9.50 9.31
N GLY A 131 5.38 -9.77 8.63
CA GLY A 131 6.72 -9.53 9.16
C GLY A 131 7.30 -8.21 8.66
N PHE A 132 8.63 -8.12 8.59
CA PHE A 132 9.34 -6.91 8.17
C PHE A 132 8.92 -6.39 6.79
N GLY A 133 8.68 -7.26 5.81
CA GLY A 133 8.23 -6.80 4.49
C GLY A 133 6.87 -6.10 4.53
N THR A 134 5.94 -6.57 5.39
CA THR A 134 4.63 -5.92 5.56
C THR A 134 4.78 -4.60 6.32
N MET A 135 5.63 -4.56 7.35
CA MET A 135 5.89 -3.35 8.12
C MET A 135 6.57 -2.27 7.27
N ASP A 136 7.52 -2.66 6.42
CA ASP A 136 8.23 -1.77 5.49
C ASP A 136 7.23 -1.02 4.58
N GLU A 137 6.35 -1.77 3.91
CA GLU A 137 5.31 -1.19 3.04
C GLU A 137 4.29 -0.36 3.84
N PHE A 138 3.92 -0.81 5.05
CA PHE A 138 3.00 -0.06 5.91
C PHE A 138 3.55 1.31 6.30
N THR A 139 4.78 1.34 6.83
CA THR A 139 5.42 2.60 7.24
C THR A 139 5.71 3.51 6.05
N GLU A 140 6.03 2.96 4.88
CA GLU A 140 6.24 3.76 3.67
C GLU A 140 4.94 4.43 3.21
N VAL A 141 3.81 3.71 3.20
CA VAL A 141 2.51 4.31 2.86
C VAL A 141 2.13 5.41 3.85
N LEU A 142 2.30 5.17 5.16
CA LEU A 142 2.02 6.19 6.17
C LEU A 142 2.89 7.44 5.98
N GLU A 143 4.19 7.26 5.76
CA GLU A 143 5.12 8.37 5.54
C GLU A 143 4.78 9.14 4.26
N LEU A 144 4.42 8.45 3.17
CA LEU A 144 4.03 9.12 1.92
C LEU A 144 2.77 9.97 2.11
N ILE A 145 1.79 9.49 2.88
CA ILE A 145 0.57 10.25 3.19
C ILE A 145 0.92 11.42 4.11
N HIS A 146 1.66 11.17 5.20
CA HIS A 146 2.05 12.19 6.18
C HIS A 146 2.85 13.33 5.56
N ALA A 147 3.83 13.00 4.70
CA ALA A 147 4.66 13.98 4.01
C ALA A 147 3.95 14.66 2.81
N GLY A 148 2.67 14.34 2.55
CA GLY A 148 1.93 14.86 1.40
C GLY A 148 2.53 14.47 0.05
N LYS A 149 3.25 13.33 -0.01
CA LYS A 149 3.88 12.82 -1.24
C LYS A 149 3.00 11.81 -1.98
N MET A 150 1.87 11.45 -1.38
CA MET A 150 0.77 10.81 -2.07
C MET A 150 -0.56 11.37 -1.54
N PRO A 151 -1.64 11.25 -2.32
CA PRO A 151 -2.95 11.61 -1.84
C PRO A 151 -3.39 10.77 -0.64
N ILE A 152 -4.25 11.37 0.17
CA ILE A 152 -4.97 10.67 1.24
C ILE A 152 -5.68 9.45 0.64
N SER A 153 -5.39 8.29 1.19
CA SER A 153 -5.91 7.00 0.75
C SER A 153 -6.21 6.16 1.99
N PRO A 154 -7.31 5.40 2.06
CA PRO A 154 -7.60 4.60 3.24
C PRO A 154 -6.53 3.52 3.46
N VAL A 155 -6.03 3.43 4.69
CA VAL A 155 -5.10 2.39 5.14
C VAL A 155 -5.81 1.53 6.17
N ILE A 156 -6.02 0.25 5.87
CA ILE A 156 -6.70 -0.68 6.76
C ILE A 156 -5.70 -1.62 7.39
N LEU A 157 -5.79 -1.79 8.70
CA LEU A 157 -5.12 -2.84 9.46
C LEU A 157 -6.13 -3.95 9.76
N PHE A 158 -5.96 -5.10 9.11
CA PHE A 158 -6.79 -6.29 9.34
C PHE A 158 -6.13 -7.19 10.38
N GLY A 159 -6.88 -7.68 11.38
CA GLY A 159 -6.33 -8.47 12.47
C GLY A 159 -6.07 -7.63 13.72
N SER A 160 -7.14 -7.18 14.40
CA SER A 160 -7.03 -6.30 15.57
C SER A 160 -6.14 -6.86 16.68
N GLU A 161 -6.17 -8.17 16.90
CA GLU A 161 -5.32 -8.86 17.88
C GLU A 161 -3.81 -8.73 17.60
N PHE A 162 -3.42 -8.54 16.33
CA PHE A 162 -2.02 -8.42 15.93
C PHE A 162 -1.58 -6.95 15.94
N TRP A 163 -2.40 -6.07 15.37
CA TRP A 163 -2.08 -4.66 15.20
C TRP A 163 -2.36 -3.80 16.44
N GLY A 164 -3.17 -4.27 17.38
CA GLY A 164 -3.59 -3.48 18.55
C GLY A 164 -2.43 -2.93 19.38
N GLY A 165 -1.38 -3.72 19.60
CA GLY A 165 -0.19 -3.24 20.33
C GLY A 165 0.57 -2.13 19.59
N LEU A 166 0.56 -2.13 18.25
CA LEU A 166 1.16 -1.07 17.46
C LEU A 166 0.28 0.19 17.45
N ASP A 167 -1.04 0.02 17.35
CA ASP A 167 -2.02 1.11 17.42
C ASP A 167 -1.94 1.85 18.78
N GLU A 168 -1.79 1.09 19.86
CA GLU A 168 -1.53 1.61 21.20
C GLU A 168 -0.18 2.33 21.27
N TRP A 169 0.86 1.79 20.64
CA TRP A 169 2.18 2.43 20.62
C TRP A 169 2.18 3.77 19.87
N PHE A 170 1.46 3.86 18.74
CA PHE A 170 1.25 5.11 18.01
C PHE A 170 0.46 6.12 18.83
N SER A 171 -0.67 5.69 19.41
CA SER A 171 -1.54 6.57 20.21
C SER A 171 -0.91 6.98 21.54
N GLY A 172 -0.01 6.16 22.09
CA GLY A 172 0.72 6.41 23.33
C GLY A 172 2.06 7.08 23.05
N ILE A 173 3.13 6.31 22.85
CA ILE A 173 4.51 6.83 22.83
C ILE A 173 4.72 7.85 21.72
N MET A 174 4.33 7.53 20.47
CA MET A 174 4.62 8.46 19.38
C MET A 174 3.84 9.76 19.50
N SER A 175 2.61 9.69 20.01
CA SER A 175 1.77 10.83 20.34
C SER A 175 2.32 11.66 21.50
N GLU A 176 2.49 11.03 22.67
CA GLU A 176 2.89 11.69 23.92
C GLU A 176 4.28 12.33 23.83
N TRP A 177 5.15 11.80 22.96
CA TRP A 177 6.49 12.34 22.74
C TRP A 177 6.54 13.35 21.59
N HIS A 178 5.39 13.71 21.02
CA HIS A 178 5.25 14.62 19.88
C HIS A 178 6.11 14.20 18.67
N LEU A 179 6.23 12.88 18.45
CA LEU A 179 6.94 12.31 17.29
C LEU A 179 6.05 12.27 16.05
N ILE A 180 4.73 12.28 16.25
CA ILE A 180 3.70 12.42 15.23
C ILE A 180 2.64 13.39 15.75
N GLU A 181 2.04 14.18 14.87
CA GLU A 181 0.97 15.11 15.26
C GLU A 181 -0.30 14.33 15.63
N THR A 182 -0.83 14.59 16.83
CA THR A 182 -1.99 13.84 17.38
C THR A 182 -3.18 14.72 17.75
N GLY A 183 -3.18 15.98 17.36
CA GLY A 183 -4.36 16.85 17.46
C GLY A 183 -4.81 17.19 18.89
N MET A 184 -4.01 16.90 19.92
CA MET A 184 -4.27 17.35 21.29
C MET A 184 -3.36 18.54 21.61
N GLU A 185 -3.92 19.75 21.41
CA GLU A 185 -3.46 21.03 21.99
C GLU A 185 -1.97 21.38 21.84
N ASP A 186 -1.54 21.70 20.61
CA ASP A 186 -0.33 22.51 20.38
C ASP A 186 -0.72 23.87 19.75
N GLU A 187 -1.50 24.68 20.48
CA GLU A 187 -1.62 26.14 20.22
C GLU A 187 -0.35 26.91 20.65
N MET A 188 0.69 26.22 21.12
CA MET A 188 1.87 26.84 21.73
C MET A 188 3.09 27.00 20.81
N ASN A 189 2.92 26.93 19.48
CA ASN A 189 4.02 27.16 18.54
C ASN A 189 3.67 28.15 17.42
N GLU A 190 3.45 29.41 17.80
CA GLU A 190 3.20 30.57 16.92
C GLU A 190 4.31 30.89 15.89
N MET A 191 5.34 30.07 15.72
CA MET A 191 6.39 30.26 14.71
C MET A 191 6.37 29.26 13.55
N ALA A 192 5.50 28.24 13.55
CA ALA A 192 5.38 27.27 12.43
C ALA A 192 4.14 27.49 11.53
N HIS A 193 3.23 28.39 11.91
CA HIS A 193 1.90 28.56 11.29
C HIS A 193 1.86 29.23 9.90
N VAL A 194 2.96 29.33 9.16
CA VAL A 194 2.96 30.05 7.86
C VAL A 194 3.06 29.12 6.63
N LYS A 195 3.10 27.79 6.76
CA LYS A 195 3.14 26.92 5.55
C LYS A 195 2.30 25.64 5.55
N ALA A 196 1.71 25.24 6.68
CA ALA A 196 0.91 24.01 6.77
C ALA A 196 -0.58 24.20 6.43
N ALA A 197 -1.07 25.44 6.33
CA ALA A 197 -2.50 25.72 6.12
C ALA A 197 -2.98 25.56 4.66
N ASP A 198 -2.06 25.54 3.68
CA ASP A 198 -2.40 25.47 2.25
C ASP A 198 -2.31 24.04 1.68
N TYR A 199 -1.78 23.09 2.46
CA TYR A 199 -1.75 21.67 2.14
C TYR A 199 -2.68 20.98 3.11
N GLY A 200 -3.70 20.25 2.65
CA GLY A 200 -4.58 19.44 3.49
C GLY A 200 -3.85 18.27 4.16
N MET A 201 -2.83 18.56 4.97
CA MET A 201 -2.09 17.59 5.75
C MET A 201 -3.06 16.94 6.74
N ILE A 202 -3.09 15.61 6.75
CA ILE A 202 -3.79 14.86 7.79
C ILE A 202 -3.00 15.08 9.07
N ASN A 203 -3.46 16.03 9.88
CA ASN A 203 -2.80 16.46 11.12
C ASN A 203 -2.97 15.45 12.28
N LYS A 204 -3.24 14.16 11.99
CA LYS A 204 -3.64 13.16 12.99
C LYS A 204 -3.18 11.76 12.63
N ALA A 205 -2.25 11.21 13.40
CA ALA A 205 -1.80 9.84 13.22
C ALA A 205 -2.89 8.76 13.35
N ARG A 206 -3.87 8.93 14.26
CA ARG A 206 -5.03 8.01 14.39
C ARG A 206 -6.01 8.06 13.22
N ASP A 207 -5.95 9.10 12.40
CA ASP A 207 -6.81 9.23 11.21
C ASP A 207 -6.11 8.66 9.96
N LEU A 208 -4.85 8.21 10.06
CA LEU A 208 -4.11 7.65 8.93
C LEU A 208 -4.49 6.20 8.62
N HIS A 209 -4.95 5.44 9.62
CA HIS A 209 -5.38 4.05 9.44
C HIS A 209 -6.67 3.71 10.19
N THR A 210 -7.35 2.66 9.73
CA THR A 210 -8.52 2.06 10.38
C THR A 210 -8.21 0.64 10.79
N LEU A 211 -8.47 0.30 12.05
CA LEU A 211 -8.31 -1.04 12.60
C LEU A 211 -9.67 -1.76 12.57
N THR A 212 -9.79 -2.85 11.81
CA THR A 212 -11.03 -3.63 11.73
C THR A 212 -10.76 -5.08 11.36
N ASP A 213 -11.64 -5.99 11.77
CA ASP A 213 -11.68 -7.39 11.35
C ASP A 213 -12.89 -7.68 10.44
N ASP A 214 -13.68 -6.65 10.10
CA ASP A 214 -14.89 -6.76 9.30
C ASP A 214 -14.59 -6.58 7.81
N ILE A 215 -14.69 -7.67 7.05
CA ILE A 215 -14.44 -7.68 5.61
C ILE A 215 -15.50 -6.83 4.86
N ASP A 216 -16.75 -6.82 5.32
CA ASP A 216 -17.81 -6.06 4.67
C ASP A 216 -17.63 -4.55 4.85
N GLU A 217 -17.11 -4.14 6.01
CA GLU A 217 -16.69 -2.75 6.22
C GLU A 217 -15.57 -2.35 5.25
N ILE A 218 -14.57 -3.21 5.06
CA ILE A 218 -13.45 -2.95 4.13
C ILE A 218 -13.95 -2.80 2.70
N VAL A 219 -14.84 -3.69 2.25
CA VAL A 219 -15.43 -3.63 0.91
C VAL A 219 -16.26 -2.36 0.75
N LYS A 220 -17.03 -1.97 1.76
CA LYS A 220 -17.79 -0.71 1.75
C LYS A 220 -16.88 0.52 1.63
N ILE A 221 -15.74 0.55 2.34
CA ILE A 221 -14.76 1.62 2.21
C ILE A 221 -14.19 1.63 0.78
N ALA A 222 -13.86 0.47 0.22
CA ALA A 222 -13.37 0.36 -1.16
C ALA A 222 -14.40 0.85 -2.19
N ASP A 223 -15.70 0.58 -1.99
CA ASP A 223 -16.79 1.06 -2.85
C ASP A 223 -16.96 2.59 -2.78
N GLN A 224 -16.70 3.19 -1.62
CA GLN A 224 -16.81 4.63 -1.39
C GLN A 224 -15.53 5.41 -1.76
N THR A 225 -14.44 4.70 -2.02
CA THR A 225 -13.16 5.29 -2.40
C THR A 225 -13.08 5.37 -3.92
N ASP A 226 -13.12 6.58 -4.47
CA ASP A 226 -13.01 6.78 -5.91
C ASP A 226 -11.60 6.40 -6.40
N PRO A 227 -11.48 5.55 -7.44
CA PRO A 227 -10.21 5.33 -8.10
C PRO A 227 -9.77 6.63 -8.79
N ARG A 228 -8.48 6.94 -8.71
CA ARG A 228 -7.89 8.05 -9.47
C ARG A 228 -7.17 7.50 -10.70
N ASP A 229 -7.01 8.34 -11.71
CA ASP A 229 -6.14 8.00 -12.83
C ASP A 229 -4.68 7.90 -12.33
N VAL A 230 -4.01 6.80 -12.66
CA VAL A 230 -2.63 6.55 -12.24
C VAL A 230 -1.69 7.62 -12.78
N GLN A 231 -1.94 8.15 -13.99
CA GLN A 231 -1.18 9.26 -14.57
C GLN A 231 -1.37 10.55 -13.76
N ASP A 232 -2.57 10.81 -13.25
CA ASP A 232 -2.83 11.98 -12.40
C ASP A 232 -2.12 11.84 -11.05
N VAL A 233 -2.16 10.66 -10.43
CA VAL A 233 -1.41 10.38 -9.19
C VAL A 233 0.10 10.56 -9.39
N ILE A 234 0.64 10.07 -10.51
CA ILE A 234 2.06 10.25 -10.86
C ILE A 234 2.37 11.74 -11.08
N ASN A 235 1.54 12.45 -11.82
CA ASN A 235 1.75 13.87 -12.10
C ASN A 235 1.73 14.69 -10.82
N GLN A 236 0.77 14.40 -9.93
CA GLN A 236 0.65 15.02 -8.62
C GLN A 236 1.86 14.69 -7.74
N ALA A 237 2.29 13.43 -7.68
CA ALA A 237 3.47 13.04 -6.91
C ALA A 237 4.76 13.70 -7.43
N ILE A 238 4.93 13.79 -8.75
CA ILE A 238 6.05 14.52 -9.37
C ILE A 238 5.97 16.01 -9.02
N ALA A 239 4.78 16.62 -9.08
CA ALA A 239 4.58 18.02 -8.71
C ALA A 239 4.89 18.26 -7.22
N CYS A 240 4.43 17.37 -6.34
CA CYS A 240 4.73 17.39 -4.92
C CYS A 240 6.24 17.24 -4.63
N GLN A 241 6.94 16.39 -5.38
CA GLN A 241 8.38 16.15 -5.17
C GLN A 241 9.25 17.28 -5.71
N LEU A 242 8.94 17.82 -6.90
CA LEU A 242 9.78 18.79 -7.58
C LEU A 242 9.43 20.24 -7.24
N PHE A 243 8.16 20.51 -6.98
CA PHE A 243 7.65 21.88 -6.86
C PHE A 243 6.98 22.16 -5.50
N ASN A 244 6.85 21.15 -4.63
CA ASN A 244 6.04 21.23 -3.41
C ASN A 244 4.67 21.83 -3.74
N GLN A 245 3.95 21.24 -4.71
CA GLN A 245 2.58 21.57 -5.10
C GLN A 245 1.77 20.29 -5.12
N CYS A 246 0.73 20.22 -4.29
CA CYS A 246 -0.17 19.08 -4.12
C CYS A 246 -1.57 19.69 -4.01
N ASP A 247 -2.35 19.58 -5.08
CA ASP A 247 -3.78 19.95 -5.08
C ASP A 247 -4.63 18.88 -4.40
#